data_AF-A0A368EZU0-F1
#
_entry.id   AF-A0A368EZU0-F1
#
_cell.length_a   1.000
_cell.length_b   1.000
_cell.length_c   1.000
_cell.angle_alpha   90.00
_cell.angle_beta   90.00
_cell.angle_gamma   90.00
#
_symmetry.space_group_name_H-M   'P 1'
#
loop_
_entity.id
_entity.type
_entity.pdbx_description
1 polymer ?
#
loop_
_entity_poly.entity_id
_entity_poly.type
_entity_poly.pdbx_seq_one_letter_code
_entity_poly.pdbx_strand_id
1 'polypeptide(L)'
;DSQVHGVEITANAGTEIDLGHSEILRAKGSGVGVDERKTSIAMRNVAIRDGWGSGIDFVSPTQDVQIENVLVSNGSSYAIHIVEFPAAPLKSVQILNVTVADQSRGHAGVLVTGGWAEEISIDRSTFTRNTVPSLIIGLECHEQPSQTRLTNSTFINNEETVVHLDVGECGSLEVSRNSFLENNNSGQEGVLMVNAEPREGSSSLPVSVEENEFAKNGGEYSAMLSMHGSHPANGSFRGNRLHDNINSVASVVLMSPHYRLESNEFSNPLSAHELDVRSDGSWKVQATGNSWGTDDVKKAFKAPE
;
A
#
# COMPACT_ATOMS: atom_id res chain seq x y z
N ASP A 1 0.89 26.32 -21.11
CA ASP A 1 -0.37 26.62 -20.39
C ASP A 1 -0.17 26.39 -18.91
N SER A 2 -0.36 27.42 -18.10
CA SER A 2 -0.35 27.31 -16.63
C SER A 2 -1.55 26.47 -16.21
N GLN A 3 -1.32 25.34 -15.55
CA GLN A 3 -2.43 24.55 -15.00
C GLN A 3 -3.11 25.37 -13.89
N VAL A 4 -4.43 25.51 -13.97
CA VAL A 4 -5.20 26.21 -12.92
C VAL A 4 -5.63 25.17 -11.90
N HIS A 5 -4.93 25.14 -10.77
CA HIS A 5 -5.32 24.35 -9.59
C HIS A 5 -6.61 24.89 -8.98
N GLY A 6 -7.35 24.05 -8.24
CA GLY A 6 -8.49 24.52 -7.44
C GLY A 6 -8.04 25.40 -6.28
N VAL A 7 -7.03 24.93 -5.55
CA VAL A 7 -6.29 25.66 -4.52
C VAL A 7 -4.79 25.49 -4.78
N GLU A 8 -4.04 26.57 -4.66
CA GLU A 8 -2.58 26.57 -4.76
C GLU A 8 -1.99 26.98 -3.41
N ILE A 9 -1.18 26.09 -2.83
CA ILE A 9 -0.48 26.31 -1.57
C ILE A 9 0.97 26.65 -1.90
N THR A 10 1.24 27.94 -1.97
CA THR A 10 2.58 28.46 -2.31
C THR A 10 3.58 28.24 -1.17
N ALA A 11 4.87 28.38 -1.47
CA ALA A 11 5.95 28.25 -0.49
C ALA A 11 5.84 29.18 0.74
N ASN A 12 5.10 30.29 0.63
CA ASN A 12 4.92 31.28 1.69
C ASN A 12 3.70 31.03 2.60
N ALA A 13 2.85 30.07 2.27
CA ALA A 13 1.70 29.72 3.11
C ALA A 13 2.15 29.18 4.48
N GLY A 14 1.25 29.20 5.48
CA GLY A 14 1.50 28.59 6.78
C GLY A 14 1.74 27.07 6.69
N THR A 15 2.14 26.45 7.80
CA THR A 15 2.36 25.00 7.89
C THR A 15 1.08 24.22 8.14
N GLU A 16 0.03 24.87 8.65
CA GLU A 16 -1.28 24.26 8.94
C GLU A 16 -2.33 24.83 7.98
N ILE A 17 -2.84 23.99 7.09
CA ILE A 17 -3.82 24.37 6.07
C ILE A 17 -5.12 23.62 6.33
N ASP A 18 -6.06 24.30 6.98
CA ASP A 18 -7.42 23.81 7.18
C ASP A 18 -8.34 24.39 6.10
N LEU A 19 -8.91 23.52 5.27
CA LEU A 19 -9.81 23.92 4.20
C LEU A 19 -11.28 23.94 4.66
N GLY A 20 -11.56 23.76 5.95
CA GLY A 20 -12.85 24.05 6.55
C GLY A 20 -14.02 23.22 6.02
N HIS A 21 -13.76 21.97 5.63
CA HIS A 21 -14.71 21.06 4.97
C HIS A 21 -15.20 21.59 3.61
N SER A 22 -14.36 22.37 2.91
CA SER A 22 -14.66 22.83 1.57
C SER A 22 -14.70 21.69 0.56
N GLU A 23 -15.41 21.93 -0.54
CA GLU A 23 -15.47 21.02 -1.68
C GLU A 23 -14.87 21.68 -2.92
N ILE A 24 -13.89 21.02 -3.54
CA ILE A 24 -13.25 21.43 -4.78
C ILE A 24 -13.77 20.52 -5.89
N LEU A 25 -14.54 21.10 -6.81
CA LEU A 25 -15.19 20.38 -7.90
C LEU A 25 -14.55 20.71 -9.24
N ARG A 26 -14.25 19.67 -10.04
CA ARG A 26 -13.90 19.79 -11.46
C ARG A 26 -12.73 20.74 -11.73
N ALA A 27 -11.72 20.71 -10.88
CA ALA A 27 -10.46 21.42 -11.10
C ALA A 27 -9.84 20.96 -12.44
N LYS A 28 -9.34 21.92 -13.23
CA LYS A 28 -8.71 21.63 -14.53
C LYS A 28 -7.26 21.15 -14.37
N GLY A 29 -6.55 21.64 -13.36
CA GLY A 29 -5.30 21.06 -12.86
C GLY A 29 -5.57 20.17 -11.64
N SER A 30 -4.62 20.13 -10.71
CA SER A 30 -4.83 19.46 -9.41
C SER A 30 -5.90 20.16 -8.57
N GLY A 31 -6.64 19.39 -7.75
CA GLY A 31 -7.58 19.95 -6.79
C GLY A 31 -6.87 20.88 -5.81
N VAL A 32 -5.82 20.37 -5.19
CA VAL A 32 -4.84 21.16 -4.42
C VAL A 32 -3.44 20.91 -4.98
N GLY A 33 -2.78 21.96 -5.45
CA GLY A 33 -1.36 21.96 -5.77
C GLY A 33 -0.55 22.51 -4.60
N VAL A 34 0.47 21.79 -4.17
CA VAL A 34 1.42 22.23 -3.14
C VAL A 34 2.77 22.44 -3.80
N ASP A 35 3.23 23.68 -3.80
CA ASP A 35 4.53 24.06 -4.36
C ASP A 35 5.70 23.46 -3.57
N GLU A 36 6.90 23.56 -4.15
CA GLU A 36 8.15 23.24 -3.48
C GLU A 36 8.28 23.95 -2.13
N ARG A 37 8.43 23.16 -1.06
CA ARG A 37 8.50 23.64 0.31
C ARG A 37 9.53 22.89 1.12
N LYS A 38 10.33 23.67 1.86
CA LYS A 38 11.36 23.20 2.80
C LYS A 38 10.87 23.11 4.24
N THR A 39 9.56 23.22 4.45
CA THR A 39 8.90 23.23 5.75
C THR A 39 7.81 22.17 5.78
N SER A 40 7.53 21.64 6.97
CA SER A 40 6.44 20.69 7.16
C SER A 40 5.09 21.33 6.79
N ILE A 41 4.16 20.49 6.33
CA ILE A 41 2.81 20.90 5.96
C ILE A 41 1.79 19.87 6.44
N ALA A 42 0.75 20.36 7.10
CA ALA A 42 -0.45 19.62 7.42
C ALA A 42 -1.62 20.20 6.63
N MET A 43 -2.36 19.34 5.93
CA MET A 43 -3.57 19.69 5.20
C MET A 43 -4.74 18.87 5.71
N ARG A 44 -5.88 19.53 5.96
CA ARG A 44 -7.07 18.83 6.44
C ARG A 44 -8.39 19.38 5.93
N ASN A 45 -9.41 18.54 6.07
CA ASN A 45 -10.82 18.88 5.93
C ASN A 45 -11.18 19.41 4.52
N VAL A 46 -10.95 18.60 3.49
CA VAL A 46 -11.35 18.93 2.11
C VAL A 46 -11.90 17.71 1.37
N ALA A 47 -12.92 17.95 0.55
CA ALA A 47 -13.40 17.00 -0.45
C ALA A 47 -13.01 17.48 -1.86
N ILE A 48 -12.43 16.61 -2.67
CA ILE A 48 -12.00 16.90 -4.04
C ILE A 48 -12.68 15.92 -4.97
N ARG A 49 -13.42 16.41 -5.97
CA ARG A 49 -14.21 15.54 -6.85
C ARG A 49 -14.12 15.94 -8.32
N ASP A 50 -14.17 14.92 -9.17
CA ASP A 50 -14.30 15.04 -10.63
C ASP A 50 -13.19 15.89 -11.29
N GLY A 51 -12.00 15.90 -10.68
CA GLY A 51 -10.84 16.69 -11.14
C GLY A 51 -10.19 16.10 -12.39
N TRP A 52 -9.58 16.95 -13.21
CA TRP A 52 -8.86 16.58 -14.44
C TRP A 52 -7.36 16.32 -14.20
N GLY A 53 -6.81 16.80 -13.08
CA GLY A 53 -5.47 16.47 -12.61
C GLY A 53 -5.51 15.53 -11.42
N SER A 54 -4.48 15.65 -10.57
CA SER A 54 -4.42 14.94 -9.29
C SER A 54 -5.40 15.56 -8.27
N GLY A 55 -5.83 14.80 -7.26
CA GLY A 55 -6.59 15.38 -6.15
C GLY A 55 -5.71 16.35 -5.36
N ILE A 56 -4.64 15.82 -4.76
CA ILE A 56 -3.58 16.58 -4.09
C ILE A 56 -2.25 16.24 -4.75
N ASP A 57 -1.47 17.24 -5.11
CA ASP A 57 -0.17 17.09 -5.77
C ASP A 57 0.90 17.86 -5.01
N PHE A 58 1.93 17.15 -4.54
CA PHE A 58 3.09 17.76 -3.88
C PHE A 58 4.26 17.82 -4.84
N VAL A 59 4.69 19.04 -5.14
CA VAL A 59 5.92 19.28 -5.88
C VAL A 59 7.07 19.24 -4.89
N SER A 60 7.81 18.13 -4.85
CA SER A 60 9.11 18.05 -4.15
C SER A 60 9.08 18.40 -2.64
N PRO A 61 8.25 17.72 -1.81
CA PRO A 61 8.24 17.93 -0.37
C PRO A 61 9.51 17.37 0.30
N THR A 62 10.05 18.09 1.29
CA THR A 62 11.34 17.74 1.94
C THR A 62 11.26 17.60 3.47
N GLN A 63 10.09 17.72 4.09
CA GLN A 63 9.89 17.66 5.55
C GLN A 63 8.69 16.76 5.86
N ASP A 64 7.93 17.01 6.93
CA ASP A 64 6.75 16.22 7.25
C ASP A 64 5.56 16.66 6.38
N VAL A 65 4.87 15.68 5.80
CA VAL A 65 3.60 15.87 5.09
C VAL A 65 2.51 15.16 5.89
N GLN A 66 1.49 15.89 6.31
CA GLN A 66 0.33 15.34 6.99
C GLN A 66 -0.95 15.64 6.19
N ILE A 67 -1.76 14.63 5.96
CA ILE A 67 -3.04 14.73 5.24
C ILE A 67 -4.10 14.06 6.10
N GLU A 68 -5.08 14.83 6.55
CA GLU A 68 -6.09 14.36 7.49
C GLU A 68 -7.52 14.70 7.06
N ASN A 69 -8.45 13.77 7.22
CA ASN A 69 -9.88 14.02 6.97
C ASN A 69 -10.15 14.54 5.54
N VAL A 70 -9.50 13.90 4.56
CA VAL A 70 -9.59 14.25 3.15
C VAL A 70 -10.39 13.20 2.40
N LEU A 71 -11.24 13.65 1.48
CA LEU A 71 -11.86 12.78 0.49
C LEU A 71 -11.39 13.19 -0.90
N VAL A 72 -10.95 12.22 -1.70
CA VAL A 72 -10.71 12.41 -3.12
C VAL A 72 -11.50 11.36 -3.90
N SER A 73 -12.32 11.81 -4.85
CA SER A 73 -13.10 10.91 -5.70
C SER A 73 -13.06 11.26 -7.18
N ASN A 74 -12.96 10.24 -8.04
CA ASN A 74 -12.95 10.39 -9.49
C ASN A 74 -11.93 11.41 -10.01
N GLY A 75 -10.66 11.27 -9.57
CA GLY A 75 -9.53 12.01 -10.12
C GLY A 75 -9.13 11.48 -11.49
N SER A 76 -8.27 12.20 -12.21
CA SER A 76 -7.82 11.78 -13.56
C SER A 76 -6.33 11.46 -13.66
N SER A 77 -5.58 11.68 -12.58
CA SER A 77 -4.15 11.35 -12.46
C SER A 77 -3.95 10.51 -11.19
N TYR A 78 -3.54 11.12 -10.09
CA TYR A 78 -3.48 10.49 -8.78
C TYR A 78 -4.54 11.08 -7.85
N ALA A 79 -5.08 10.34 -6.90
CA ALA A 79 -5.87 10.96 -5.84
C ALA A 79 -4.96 11.80 -4.92
N ILE A 80 -3.82 11.25 -4.51
CA ILE A 80 -2.75 11.93 -3.78
C ILE A 80 -1.40 11.53 -4.39
N HIS A 81 -0.59 12.51 -4.75
CA HIS A 81 0.72 12.31 -5.36
C HIS A 81 1.81 12.98 -4.52
N ILE A 82 2.73 12.18 -3.99
CA ILE A 82 3.87 12.61 -3.19
C ILE A 82 5.12 11.97 -3.78
N VAL A 83 5.98 12.77 -4.40
CA VAL A 83 7.24 12.30 -4.97
C VAL A 83 8.38 13.14 -4.40
N GLU A 84 9.31 12.48 -3.73
CA GLU A 84 10.50 13.10 -3.16
C GLU A 84 11.37 13.78 -4.25
N PHE A 85 12.05 14.86 -3.88
CA PHE A 85 13.11 15.44 -4.68
C PHE A 85 14.50 14.97 -4.21
N PRO A 86 15.36 14.43 -5.09
CA PRO A 86 16.64 13.82 -4.71
C PRO A 86 17.61 14.71 -3.91
N ALA A 87 17.47 16.04 -3.96
CA ALA A 87 18.38 16.96 -3.27
C ALA A 87 17.98 17.26 -1.82
N ALA A 88 16.78 16.89 -1.38
CA ALA A 88 16.30 17.18 -0.02
C ALA A 88 15.22 16.16 0.39
N PRO A 89 15.56 15.20 1.26
CA PRO A 89 14.70 14.05 1.46
C PRO A 89 13.43 14.37 2.23
N LEU A 90 12.37 13.67 1.86
CA LEU A 90 11.09 13.65 2.56
C LEU A 90 11.32 13.09 3.96
N LYS A 91 10.89 13.80 5.01
CA LYS A 91 11.10 13.30 6.37
C LYS A 91 10.05 12.26 6.74
N SER A 92 8.77 12.65 6.68
CA SER A 92 7.69 11.73 6.99
C SER A 92 6.42 12.04 6.21
N VAL A 93 5.57 11.02 6.02
CA VAL A 93 4.23 11.15 5.45
C VAL A 93 3.23 10.50 6.38
N GLN A 94 2.18 11.24 6.76
CA GLN A 94 1.07 10.73 7.55
C GLN A 94 -0.24 10.97 6.80
N ILE A 95 -0.93 9.89 6.45
CA ILE A 95 -2.23 9.91 5.79
C ILE A 95 -3.23 9.30 6.77
N LEU A 96 -4.13 10.13 7.29
CA LEU A 96 -5.01 9.76 8.38
C LEU A 96 -6.48 10.05 8.03
N ASN A 97 -7.34 9.04 8.17
CA ASN A 97 -8.76 9.19 7.89
C ASN A 97 -9.04 9.78 6.49
N VAL A 98 -8.33 9.24 5.49
CA VAL A 98 -8.48 9.65 4.09
C VAL A 98 -9.35 8.66 3.35
N THR A 99 -10.26 9.17 2.52
CA THR A 99 -11.08 8.35 1.61
C THR A 99 -10.67 8.59 0.17
N VAL A 100 -10.20 7.54 -0.51
CA VAL A 100 -9.96 7.55 -1.95
C VAL A 100 -10.97 6.64 -2.64
N ALA A 101 -11.86 7.23 -3.42
CA ALA A 101 -12.99 6.51 -4.00
C ALA A 101 -13.12 6.72 -5.50
N ASP A 102 -13.73 5.74 -6.17
CA ASP A 102 -14.23 5.86 -7.54
C ASP A 102 -13.15 6.35 -8.52
N GLN A 103 -11.88 6.00 -8.29
CA GLN A 103 -10.78 6.31 -9.21
C GLN A 103 -10.87 5.38 -10.42
N SER A 104 -11.60 5.80 -11.44
CA SER A 104 -11.87 5.01 -12.66
C SER A 104 -10.81 5.18 -13.77
N ARG A 105 -9.90 6.14 -13.59
CA ARG A 105 -8.86 6.53 -14.55
C ARG A 105 -7.69 7.16 -13.81
N GLY A 106 -6.58 7.33 -14.51
CA GLY A 106 -5.35 7.88 -13.94
C GLY A 106 -4.33 6.78 -13.68
N HIS A 107 -3.49 6.97 -12.66
CA HIS A 107 -2.32 6.14 -12.41
C HIS A 107 -2.42 5.34 -11.11
N ALA A 108 -2.89 5.98 -10.02
CA ALA A 108 -3.14 5.31 -8.74
C ALA A 108 -4.04 6.19 -7.84
N GLY A 109 -4.60 5.61 -6.78
CA GLY A 109 -5.21 6.35 -5.69
C GLY A 109 -4.16 7.19 -4.96
N VAL A 110 -3.28 6.55 -4.20
CA VAL A 110 -2.17 7.22 -3.52
C VAL A 110 -0.85 6.71 -4.08
N LEU A 111 0.04 7.63 -4.42
CA LEU A 111 1.44 7.33 -4.73
C LEU A 111 2.34 8.09 -3.76
N VAL A 112 3.18 7.35 -3.04
CA VAL A 112 4.31 7.91 -2.27
C VAL A 112 5.59 7.25 -2.74
N THR A 113 6.48 8.01 -3.38
CA THR A 113 7.76 7.48 -3.85
C THR A 113 8.94 8.39 -3.51
N GLY A 114 10.10 7.77 -3.29
CA GLY A 114 11.32 8.49 -2.97
C GLY A 114 12.54 7.59 -2.78
N GLY A 115 13.69 8.22 -2.59
CA GLY A 115 14.91 7.54 -2.19
C GLY A 115 14.87 7.15 -0.72
N TRP A 116 14.30 7.96 0.16
CA TRP A 116 14.18 7.65 1.59
C TRP A 116 13.12 8.51 2.30
N ALA A 117 12.45 7.92 3.29
CA ALA A 117 11.68 8.64 4.30
C ALA A 117 11.86 7.96 5.67
N GLU A 118 11.87 8.73 6.76
CA GLU A 118 11.94 8.19 8.12
C GLU A 118 10.70 7.35 8.43
N GLU A 119 9.51 7.89 8.13
CA GLU A 119 8.24 7.21 8.37
C GLU A 119 7.21 7.53 7.28
N ILE A 120 6.53 6.50 6.77
CA ILE A 120 5.29 6.62 6.00
C ILE A 120 4.21 5.86 6.75
N SER A 121 3.13 6.55 7.11
CA SER A 121 2.02 5.99 7.88
C SER A 121 0.69 6.29 7.20
N ILE A 122 -0.09 5.23 6.94
CA ILE A 122 -1.46 5.29 6.44
C ILE A 122 -2.33 4.60 7.49
N ASP A 123 -3.20 5.38 8.14
CA ASP A 123 -4.06 4.88 9.22
C ASP A 123 -5.51 5.30 9.02
N ARG A 124 -6.44 4.42 9.44
CA ARG A 124 -7.89 4.65 9.43
C ARG A 124 -8.43 5.14 8.09
N SER A 125 -7.83 4.74 6.98
CA SER A 125 -8.17 5.24 5.65
C SER A 125 -9.02 4.24 4.87
N THR A 126 -9.81 4.73 3.91
CA THR A 126 -10.73 3.91 3.11
C THR A 126 -10.45 4.09 1.62
N PHE A 127 -10.26 2.97 0.93
CA PHE A 127 -10.04 2.91 -0.50
C PHE A 127 -11.15 2.06 -1.13
N THR A 128 -11.96 2.65 -2.01
CA THR A 128 -13.12 1.93 -2.54
C THR A 128 -13.46 2.22 -3.99
N ARG A 129 -13.81 1.16 -4.74
CA ARG A 129 -14.25 1.26 -6.14
C ARG A 129 -13.21 1.94 -7.04
N ASN A 130 -11.93 1.75 -6.73
CA ASN A 130 -10.84 2.20 -7.59
C ASN A 130 -10.53 1.11 -8.61
N THR A 131 -10.47 1.47 -9.89
CA THR A 131 -10.06 0.55 -10.97
C THR A 131 -8.59 0.69 -11.35
N VAL A 132 -7.88 1.57 -10.66
CA VAL A 132 -6.41 1.74 -10.68
C VAL A 132 -5.87 1.26 -9.34
N PRO A 133 -4.55 1.00 -9.21
CA PRO A 133 -3.93 0.68 -7.93
C PRO A 133 -4.35 1.67 -6.84
N SER A 134 -4.81 1.19 -5.68
CA SER A 134 -5.35 2.07 -4.64
C SER A 134 -4.25 2.76 -3.84
N LEU A 135 -3.16 2.05 -3.57
CA LEU A 135 -2.01 2.55 -2.81
C LEU A 135 -0.71 1.97 -3.38
N ILE A 136 0.22 2.84 -3.71
CA ILE A 136 1.59 2.50 -4.09
C ILE A 136 2.55 3.26 -3.17
N ILE A 137 3.41 2.53 -2.48
CA ILE A 137 4.53 3.08 -1.71
C ILE A 137 5.80 2.45 -2.27
N GLY A 138 6.72 3.27 -2.76
CA GLY A 138 7.99 2.80 -3.30
C GLY A 138 9.15 3.61 -2.76
N LEU A 139 9.93 3.01 -1.86
CA LEU A 139 11.14 3.58 -1.29
C LEU A 139 12.36 2.77 -1.74
N GLU A 140 13.39 3.43 -2.26
CA GLU A 140 14.65 2.74 -2.55
C GLU A 140 15.40 2.36 -1.26
N CYS A 141 15.45 3.27 -0.29
CA CYS A 141 16.05 3.14 1.04
C CYS A 141 17.41 2.40 1.04
N HIS A 142 18.53 3.14 0.98
CA HIS A 142 19.88 2.54 0.89
C HIS A 142 20.74 2.55 2.17
N GLU A 143 20.50 3.50 3.09
CA GLU A 143 21.43 3.76 4.22
C GLU A 143 20.75 3.94 5.58
N GLN A 144 19.67 4.72 5.65
CA GLN A 144 19.04 5.11 6.91
C GLN A 144 17.76 4.31 7.14
N PRO A 145 17.49 3.78 8.35
CA PRO A 145 16.25 3.05 8.60
C PRO A 145 15.02 3.83 8.18
N SER A 146 14.08 3.13 7.54
CA SER A 146 12.76 3.65 7.18
C SER A 146 11.67 2.78 7.79
N GLN A 147 10.54 3.36 8.14
CA GLN A 147 9.37 2.62 8.60
C GLN A 147 8.15 2.94 7.75
N THR A 148 7.56 1.91 7.15
CA THR A 148 6.25 2.02 6.50
C THR A 148 5.19 1.31 7.34
N ARG A 149 4.06 1.97 7.56
CA ARG A 149 2.94 1.45 8.35
C ARG A 149 1.63 1.64 7.58
N LEU A 150 0.91 0.55 7.37
CA LEU A 150 -0.44 0.54 6.83
C LEU A 150 -1.34 -0.13 7.87
N THR A 151 -2.15 0.67 8.57
CA THR A 151 -2.92 0.18 9.72
C THR A 151 -4.40 0.58 9.67
N ASN A 152 -5.25 -0.27 10.23
CA ASN A 152 -6.69 0.01 10.45
C ASN A 152 -7.42 0.56 9.22
N SER A 153 -6.97 0.20 8.01
CA SER A 153 -7.49 0.75 6.76
C SER A 153 -8.34 -0.28 6.02
N THR A 154 -9.29 0.19 5.22
CA THR A 154 -10.24 -0.66 4.50
C THR A 154 -10.07 -0.48 3.00
N PHE A 155 -9.93 -1.59 2.28
CA PHE A 155 -9.86 -1.66 0.83
C PHE A 155 -11.03 -2.51 0.34
N ILE A 156 -11.99 -1.89 -0.33
CA ILE A 156 -13.24 -2.56 -0.74
C ILE A 156 -13.63 -2.31 -2.19
N ASN A 157 -13.86 -3.39 -2.92
CA ASN A 157 -14.28 -3.37 -4.33
C ASN A 157 -13.29 -2.61 -5.23
N ASN A 158 -11.99 -2.73 -5.00
CA ASN A 158 -10.95 -2.20 -5.90
C ASN A 158 -10.49 -3.26 -6.90
N GLU A 159 -9.84 -2.84 -7.98
CA GLU A 159 -9.25 -3.72 -9.01
C GLU A 159 -7.73 -3.47 -9.14
N GLU A 160 -7.07 -4.19 -10.06
CA GLU A 160 -5.61 -4.16 -10.32
C GLU A 160 -4.78 -4.63 -9.12
N THR A 161 -3.51 -4.23 -9.02
CA THR A 161 -2.77 -4.38 -7.76
C THR A 161 -3.28 -3.36 -6.74
N VAL A 162 -4.10 -3.79 -5.77
CA VAL A 162 -4.79 -2.87 -4.86
C VAL A 162 -3.79 -2.11 -3.98
N VAL A 163 -2.86 -2.83 -3.36
CA VAL A 163 -1.79 -2.28 -2.53
C VAL A 163 -0.45 -2.83 -2.99
N HIS A 164 0.47 -1.94 -3.37
CA HIS A 164 1.85 -2.28 -3.73
C HIS A 164 2.81 -1.54 -2.79
N LEU A 165 3.59 -2.32 -2.03
CA LEU A 165 4.58 -1.82 -1.09
C LEU A 165 5.96 -2.33 -1.50
N ASP A 166 6.85 -1.40 -1.81
CA ASP A 166 8.27 -1.62 -2.02
C ASP A 166 9.06 -0.79 -0.99
N VAL A 167 9.73 -1.49 -0.07
CA VAL A 167 10.38 -0.88 1.09
C VAL A 167 11.91 -0.89 1.01
N GLY A 168 12.48 -1.27 -0.13
CA GLY A 168 13.91 -1.11 -0.41
C GLY A 168 14.83 -1.89 0.53
N GLU A 169 16.08 -1.40 0.69
CA GLU A 169 17.12 -2.13 1.42
C GLU A 169 17.14 -1.92 2.94
N CYS A 170 16.58 -0.79 3.40
CA CYS A 170 16.56 -0.38 4.80
C CYS A 170 15.17 -0.07 5.35
N GLY A 171 14.10 -0.55 4.70
CA GLY A 171 12.74 -0.38 5.18
C GLY A 171 12.27 -1.50 6.11
N SER A 172 11.65 -1.11 7.21
CA SER A 172 10.75 -1.94 7.99
C SER A 172 9.32 -1.71 7.54
N LEU A 173 8.47 -2.74 7.63
CA LEU A 173 7.08 -2.69 7.20
C LEU A 173 6.17 -3.28 8.27
N GLU A 174 5.08 -2.58 8.57
CA GLU A 174 3.95 -3.07 9.33
C GLU A 174 2.66 -2.91 8.50
N VAL A 175 2.03 -4.03 8.13
CA VAL A 175 0.67 -4.06 7.57
C VAL A 175 -0.22 -4.77 8.58
N SER A 176 -1.00 -4.02 9.35
CA SER A 176 -1.77 -4.60 10.46
C SER A 176 -3.22 -4.12 10.56
N ARG A 177 -4.12 -5.04 10.89
CA ARG A 177 -5.55 -4.74 11.17
C ARG A 177 -6.27 -4.06 10.02
N ASN A 178 -5.87 -4.37 8.78
CA ASN A 178 -6.56 -3.89 7.58
C ASN A 178 -7.62 -4.90 7.14
N SER A 179 -8.65 -4.39 6.46
CA SER A 179 -9.70 -5.19 5.84
C SER A 179 -9.63 -5.05 4.33
N PHE A 180 -9.35 -6.15 3.65
CA PHE A 180 -9.35 -6.28 2.20
C PHE A 180 -10.56 -7.11 1.77
N LEU A 181 -11.60 -6.43 1.27
CA LEU A 181 -12.92 -7.01 1.06
C LEU A 181 -13.34 -6.90 -0.41
N GLU A 182 -13.70 -8.02 -1.04
CA GLU A 182 -14.35 -8.01 -2.36
C GLU A 182 -13.51 -7.30 -3.45
N ASN A 183 -12.18 -7.33 -3.35
CA ASN A 183 -11.30 -6.73 -4.35
C ASN A 183 -10.96 -7.71 -5.49
N ASN A 184 -10.53 -7.18 -6.62
CA ASN A 184 -10.10 -7.88 -7.84
C ASN A 184 -11.14 -8.85 -8.40
N ASN A 185 -12.39 -8.38 -8.50
CA ASN A 185 -13.49 -9.17 -9.06
C ASN A 185 -13.30 -9.43 -10.56
N SER A 186 -12.49 -8.64 -11.26
CA SER A 186 -12.07 -8.90 -12.64
C SER A 186 -11.20 -10.14 -12.79
N GLY A 187 -10.57 -10.61 -11.71
CA GLY A 187 -9.69 -11.78 -11.71
C GLY A 187 -8.24 -11.51 -12.12
N GLN A 188 -7.84 -10.24 -12.31
CA GLN A 188 -6.48 -9.84 -12.69
C GLN A 188 -5.66 -9.40 -11.46
N GLU A 189 -4.32 -9.50 -11.56
CA GLU A 189 -3.35 -9.05 -10.56
C GLU A 189 -3.65 -9.58 -9.14
N GLY A 190 -3.31 -8.86 -8.07
CA GLY A 190 -3.60 -9.30 -6.71
C GLY A 190 -3.83 -8.17 -5.72
N VAL A 191 -4.21 -8.51 -4.49
CA VAL A 191 -4.65 -7.49 -3.53
C VAL A 191 -3.49 -6.81 -2.83
N LEU A 192 -2.63 -7.56 -2.14
CA LEU A 192 -1.47 -7.02 -1.45
C LEU A 192 -0.18 -7.57 -2.07
N MET A 193 0.69 -6.71 -2.56
CA MET A 193 2.05 -7.05 -2.97
C MET A 193 3.06 -6.37 -2.05
N VAL A 194 3.95 -7.17 -1.46
CA VAL A 194 5.06 -6.69 -0.61
C VAL A 194 6.39 -7.13 -1.21
N ASN A 195 7.24 -6.16 -1.50
CA ASN A 195 8.62 -6.34 -1.93
C ASN A 195 9.57 -5.66 -0.93
N ALA A 196 10.65 -6.36 -0.58
CA ALA A 196 11.69 -5.84 0.29
C ALA A 196 13.05 -6.36 -0.20
N GLU A 197 14.11 -5.56 -0.07
CA GLU A 197 15.46 -5.89 -0.56
C GLU A 197 16.54 -5.74 0.53
N PRO A 198 16.35 -6.31 1.73
CA PRO A 198 17.21 -6.09 2.91
C PRO A 198 18.72 -6.17 2.64
N ARG A 199 19.46 -5.14 3.04
CA ARG A 199 20.92 -5.08 2.89
C ARG A 199 21.68 -5.95 3.88
N GLU A 200 22.77 -6.57 3.42
CA GLU A 200 23.81 -7.22 4.22
C GLU A 200 24.42 -6.27 5.26
N GLY A 201 24.38 -6.66 6.54
CA GLY A 201 24.91 -5.87 7.67
C GLY A 201 23.94 -4.85 8.29
N SER A 202 22.73 -4.69 7.75
CA SER A 202 21.66 -3.94 8.43
C SER A 202 21.06 -4.81 9.55
N SER A 203 20.70 -4.20 10.69
CA SER A 203 19.97 -4.91 11.75
C SER A 203 18.64 -5.42 11.18
N SER A 204 18.27 -6.69 11.37
CA SER A 204 17.07 -7.32 10.78
C SER A 204 15.82 -6.44 10.90
N LEU A 205 15.46 -5.73 9.83
CA LEU A 205 14.27 -4.88 9.84
C LEU A 205 13.03 -5.79 9.68
N PRO A 206 12.02 -5.63 10.56
CA PRO A 206 10.84 -6.47 10.50
C PRO A 206 9.99 -6.09 9.28
N VAL A 207 9.50 -7.11 8.58
CA VAL A 207 8.47 -6.98 7.55
C VAL A 207 7.30 -7.83 8.02
N SER A 208 6.29 -7.20 8.62
CA SER A 208 5.16 -7.86 9.25
C SER A 208 3.85 -7.57 8.52
N VAL A 209 3.11 -8.63 8.21
CA VAL A 209 1.74 -8.59 7.70
C VAL A 209 0.89 -9.41 8.67
N GLU A 210 0.24 -8.73 9.61
CA GLU A 210 -0.36 -9.38 10.77
C GLU A 210 -1.78 -8.92 11.07
N GLU A 211 -2.63 -9.83 11.54
CA GLU A 211 -3.98 -9.51 12.01
C GLU A 211 -4.87 -8.83 10.94
N ASN A 212 -4.62 -9.09 9.64
CA ASN A 212 -5.44 -8.56 8.55
C ASN A 212 -6.56 -9.53 8.16
N GLU A 213 -7.64 -8.99 7.61
CA GLU A 213 -8.74 -9.76 7.04
C GLU A 213 -8.71 -9.65 5.51
N PHE A 214 -8.66 -10.81 4.84
CA PHE A 214 -8.79 -10.94 3.39
C PHE A 214 -10.05 -11.76 3.08
N ALA A 215 -11.13 -11.09 2.71
CA ALA A 215 -12.41 -11.73 2.48
C ALA A 215 -12.91 -11.52 1.06
N LYS A 216 -13.33 -12.62 0.40
CA LYS A 216 -13.96 -12.59 -0.93
C LYS A 216 -13.15 -11.86 -2.01
N ASN A 217 -11.83 -11.85 -1.92
CA ASN A 217 -10.99 -11.27 -2.95
C ASN A 217 -10.81 -12.24 -4.12
N GLY A 218 -10.76 -11.71 -5.34
CA GLY A 218 -10.38 -12.41 -6.56
C GLY A 218 -8.90 -12.21 -6.92
N GLY A 219 -8.60 -12.16 -8.21
CA GLY A 219 -7.23 -12.02 -8.71
C GLY A 219 -6.42 -13.32 -8.70
N GLU A 220 -5.13 -13.20 -9.00
CA GLU A 220 -4.14 -14.26 -8.85
C GLU A 220 -3.88 -14.59 -7.38
N TYR A 221 -3.85 -13.58 -6.50
CA TYR A 221 -3.56 -13.74 -5.08
C TYR A 221 -4.17 -12.66 -4.19
N SER A 222 -4.42 -13.01 -2.92
CA SER A 222 -4.80 -12.03 -1.89
C SER A 222 -3.55 -11.39 -1.25
N ALA A 223 -2.46 -12.14 -1.11
CA ALA A 223 -1.18 -11.59 -0.71
C ALA A 223 -0.02 -12.24 -1.47
N MET A 224 0.92 -11.44 -1.97
CA MET A 224 2.20 -11.87 -2.50
C MET A 224 3.32 -11.26 -1.67
N LEU A 225 4.20 -12.12 -1.16
CA LEU A 225 5.29 -11.75 -0.28
C LEU A 225 6.62 -12.11 -0.96
N SER A 226 7.38 -11.08 -1.31
CA SER A 226 8.73 -11.21 -1.82
C SER A 226 9.74 -10.57 -0.87
N MET A 227 10.94 -11.13 -0.84
CA MET A 227 12.07 -10.53 -0.17
C MET A 227 13.34 -10.99 -0.89
N HIS A 228 14.04 -10.04 -1.52
CA HIS A 228 15.25 -10.28 -2.29
C HIS A 228 16.48 -9.96 -1.44
N GLY A 229 17.55 -10.75 -1.57
CA GLY A 229 18.80 -10.52 -0.82
C GLY A 229 19.36 -11.78 -0.19
N SER A 230 20.60 -11.67 0.31
CA SER A 230 21.32 -12.77 0.96
C SER A 230 21.03 -12.88 2.47
N HIS A 231 20.31 -11.90 3.03
CA HIS A 231 20.16 -11.72 4.47
C HIS A 231 18.75 -12.08 4.95
N PRO A 232 18.63 -12.77 6.10
CA PRO A 232 17.33 -13.06 6.68
C PRO A 232 16.76 -11.77 7.29
N ALA A 233 15.97 -11.00 6.53
CA ALA A 233 15.01 -10.14 7.20
C ALA A 233 13.94 -11.00 7.88
N ASN A 234 13.31 -10.39 8.88
CA ASN A 234 12.43 -11.08 9.80
C ASN A 234 10.99 -10.95 9.30
N GLY A 235 10.69 -11.61 8.19
CA GLY A 235 9.37 -11.63 7.59
C GLY A 235 8.37 -12.39 8.46
N SER A 236 7.20 -11.80 8.72
CA SER A 236 6.10 -12.41 9.46
C SER A 236 4.79 -12.25 8.70
N PHE A 237 4.09 -13.35 8.46
CA PHE A 237 2.70 -13.35 8.00
C PHE A 237 1.88 -14.13 9.03
N ARG A 238 1.25 -13.42 9.96
CA ARG A 238 0.73 -14.03 11.19
C ARG A 238 -0.66 -13.57 11.58
N GLY A 239 -1.49 -14.50 12.03
CA GLY A 239 -2.81 -14.17 12.58
C GLY A 239 -3.76 -13.53 11.57
N ASN A 240 -3.49 -13.67 10.27
CA ASN A 240 -4.37 -13.19 9.23
C ASN A 240 -5.52 -14.16 9.02
N ARG A 241 -6.69 -13.64 8.65
CA ARG A 241 -7.87 -14.41 8.32
C ARG A 241 -8.16 -14.27 6.84
N LEU A 242 -8.05 -15.37 6.10
CA LEU A 242 -8.28 -15.43 4.66
C LEU A 242 -9.45 -16.36 4.39
N HIS A 243 -10.60 -15.81 4.00
CA HIS A 243 -11.79 -16.63 3.76
C HIS A 243 -12.59 -16.19 2.54
N ASP A 244 -13.27 -17.16 1.94
CA ASP A 244 -14.13 -16.96 0.77
C ASP A 244 -13.42 -16.33 -0.45
N ASN A 245 -12.09 -16.28 -0.46
CA ASN A 245 -11.34 -15.79 -1.60
C ASN A 245 -11.42 -16.78 -2.77
N ILE A 246 -11.33 -16.24 -3.99
CA ILE A 246 -11.47 -16.96 -5.25
C ILE A 246 -10.25 -16.64 -6.13
N ASN A 247 -9.07 -17.01 -5.64
CA ASN A 247 -7.82 -16.70 -6.31
C ASN A 247 -7.44 -17.75 -7.36
N SER A 248 -7.03 -17.31 -8.55
CA SER A 248 -6.68 -18.21 -9.66
C SER A 248 -5.36 -18.96 -9.42
N VAL A 249 -4.45 -18.43 -8.60
CA VAL A 249 -3.19 -19.07 -8.22
C VAL A 249 -3.24 -19.55 -6.78
N ALA A 250 -3.29 -18.64 -5.81
CA ALA A 250 -3.32 -18.99 -4.39
C ALA A 250 -3.84 -17.86 -3.52
N SER A 251 -4.30 -18.16 -2.30
CA SER A 251 -4.63 -17.10 -1.34
C SER A 251 -3.38 -16.33 -0.92
N VAL A 252 -2.27 -17.02 -0.69
CA VAL A 252 -0.96 -16.43 -0.43
C VAL A 252 0.07 -17.01 -1.39
N VAL A 253 0.86 -16.15 -2.02
CA VAL A 253 2.04 -16.51 -2.83
C VAL A 253 3.30 -16.09 -2.09
N LEU A 254 4.17 -17.05 -1.80
CA LEU A 254 5.44 -16.82 -1.14
C LEU A 254 6.58 -16.99 -2.13
N MET A 255 7.37 -15.93 -2.32
CA MET A 255 8.47 -15.89 -3.28
C MET A 255 9.86 -15.99 -2.65
N SER A 256 9.97 -16.01 -1.31
CA SER A 256 11.25 -16.06 -0.62
C SER A 256 11.21 -16.84 0.70
N PRO A 257 12.34 -17.39 1.17
CA PRO A 257 12.42 -18.17 2.42
C PRO A 257 12.30 -17.35 3.70
N HIS A 258 12.24 -16.02 3.59
CA HIS A 258 12.46 -15.13 4.72
C HIS A 258 11.20 -14.81 5.53
N TYR A 259 10.07 -15.42 5.18
CA TYR A 259 8.81 -15.25 5.91
C TYR A 259 8.45 -16.48 6.74
N ARG A 260 7.96 -16.23 7.95
CA ARG A 260 7.27 -17.22 8.77
C ARG A 260 5.77 -17.03 8.63
N LEU A 261 5.06 -18.10 8.32
CA LEU A 261 3.61 -18.12 8.22
C LEU A 261 3.07 -18.79 9.48
N GLU A 262 2.49 -18.02 10.39
CA GLU A 262 2.13 -18.51 11.72
C GLU A 262 0.69 -18.20 12.09
N SER A 263 -0.03 -19.20 12.61
CA SER A 263 -1.36 -18.99 13.22
C SER A 263 -2.37 -18.26 12.33
N ASN A 264 -2.30 -18.43 11.00
CA ASN A 264 -3.28 -17.88 10.07
C ASN A 264 -4.47 -18.84 9.92
N GLU A 265 -5.63 -18.27 9.59
CA GLU A 265 -6.86 -19.02 9.30
C GLU A 265 -7.16 -18.94 7.81
N PHE A 266 -7.13 -20.08 7.12
CA PHE A 266 -7.49 -20.21 5.72
C PHE A 266 -8.84 -20.92 5.60
N SER A 267 -9.72 -20.37 4.75
CA SER A 267 -10.99 -20.97 4.39
C SER A 267 -11.37 -20.54 2.96
N ASN A 268 -10.56 -20.96 1.98
CA ASN A 268 -10.68 -20.51 0.59
C ASN A 268 -10.96 -21.67 -0.36
N PRO A 269 -12.15 -22.29 -0.29
CA PRO A 269 -12.45 -23.50 -1.03
C PRO A 269 -12.49 -23.30 -2.55
N LEU A 270 -12.60 -22.06 -3.03
CA LEU A 270 -12.65 -21.74 -4.46
C LEU A 270 -11.31 -21.22 -5.01
N SER A 271 -10.34 -20.89 -4.16
CA SER A 271 -8.97 -20.62 -4.61
C SER A 271 -8.30 -21.92 -5.09
N ALA A 272 -7.43 -21.81 -6.09
CA ALA A 272 -6.68 -22.97 -6.59
C ALA A 272 -5.79 -23.59 -5.50
N HIS A 273 -5.09 -22.74 -4.74
CA HIS A 273 -4.35 -23.14 -3.55
C HIS A 273 -4.58 -22.17 -2.37
N GLU A 274 -4.33 -22.64 -1.15
CA GLU A 274 -4.26 -21.72 0.01
C GLU A 274 -2.89 -21.03 0.06
N LEU A 275 -1.82 -21.80 -0.14
CA LEU A 275 -0.44 -21.32 -0.19
C LEU A 275 0.29 -21.86 -1.44
N ASP A 276 0.87 -20.97 -2.24
CA ASP A 276 1.81 -21.29 -3.33
C ASP A 276 3.23 -20.85 -2.95
N VAL A 277 4.17 -21.79 -2.90
CA VAL A 277 5.58 -21.52 -2.60
C VAL A 277 6.40 -21.60 -3.87
N ARG A 278 6.85 -20.45 -4.35
CA ARG A 278 7.71 -20.32 -5.53
C ARG A 278 9.18 -20.39 -5.09
N SER A 279 9.70 -21.60 -5.01
CA SER A 279 11.11 -21.89 -4.70
C SER A 279 11.72 -22.75 -5.81
N ASP A 280 13.04 -22.78 -5.88
CA ASP A 280 13.83 -23.71 -6.69
C ASP A 280 14.14 -25.02 -5.92
N GLY A 281 13.50 -25.23 -4.77
CA GLY A 281 13.73 -26.36 -3.87
C GLY A 281 14.89 -26.17 -2.89
N SER A 282 15.59 -25.03 -2.91
CA SER A 282 16.74 -24.75 -2.04
C SER A 282 16.35 -24.44 -0.58
N TRP A 283 15.07 -24.22 -0.29
CA TRP A 283 14.60 -23.82 1.03
C TRP A 283 13.25 -24.44 1.41
N LYS A 284 12.99 -24.45 2.72
CA LYS A 284 11.75 -24.98 3.31
C LYS A 284 10.91 -23.86 3.88
N VAL A 285 9.60 -23.91 3.62
CA VAL A 285 8.64 -22.99 4.23
C VAL A 285 8.55 -23.20 5.73
N GLN A 286 8.49 -22.11 6.50
CA GLN A 286 8.18 -22.13 7.93
C GLN A 286 6.70 -21.81 8.11
N ALA A 287 5.86 -22.85 8.13
CA ALA A 287 4.42 -22.73 8.31
C ALA A 287 3.97 -23.52 9.55
N THR A 288 3.66 -22.82 10.66
CA THR A 288 3.31 -23.45 11.94
C THR A 288 2.00 -22.89 12.50
N GLY A 289 1.18 -23.77 13.09
CA GLY A 289 -0.08 -23.37 13.73
C GLY A 289 -1.16 -22.80 12.79
N ASN A 290 -0.98 -22.85 11.47
CA ASN A 290 -2.00 -22.42 10.51
C ASN A 290 -3.17 -23.42 10.48
N SER A 291 -4.39 -22.89 10.42
CA SER A 291 -5.60 -23.67 10.15
C SER A 291 -5.90 -23.61 8.67
N TRP A 292 -5.82 -24.75 7.99
CA TRP A 292 -6.09 -24.88 6.56
C TRP A 292 -7.58 -25.17 6.32
N GLY A 293 -8.15 -24.62 5.26
CA GLY A 293 -9.56 -24.78 4.90
C GLY A 293 -9.85 -26.10 4.20
N THR A 294 -8.88 -26.99 4.12
CA THR A 294 -8.92 -28.25 3.39
C THR A 294 -7.97 -29.29 4.02
N ASP A 295 -8.40 -30.55 4.03
CA ASP A 295 -7.55 -31.69 4.42
C ASP A 295 -6.67 -32.19 3.25
N ASP A 296 -6.97 -31.77 2.01
CA ASP A 296 -6.12 -32.07 0.85
C ASP A 296 -4.86 -31.21 0.85
N VAL A 297 -3.74 -31.83 1.21
CA VAL A 297 -2.41 -31.20 1.24
C VAL A 297 -2.04 -30.57 -0.10
N LYS A 298 -2.44 -31.14 -1.24
CA LYS A 298 -2.12 -30.58 -2.57
C LYS A 298 -2.88 -29.28 -2.85
N LYS A 299 -4.05 -29.11 -2.23
CA LYS A 299 -4.82 -27.87 -2.29
C LYS A 299 -4.35 -26.85 -1.26
N ALA A 300 -4.07 -27.29 -0.04
CA ALA A 300 -3.51 -26.41 0.99
C ALA A 300 -2.17 -25.82 0.54
N PHE A 301 -1.32 -26.64 -0.07
CA PHE A 301 0.07 -26.31 -0.35
C PHE A 301 0.50 -26.74 -1.75
N LYS A 302 0.88 -25.78 -2.58
CA LYS A 302 1.66 -26.05 -3.78
C LYS A 302 3.15 -25.96 -3.45
N ALA A 303 3.79 -27.12 -3.42
CA ALA A 303 5.23 -27.24 -3.24
C ALA A 303 5.99 -26.93 -4.54
N PRO A 304 7.26 -26.52 -4.44
CA PRO A 304 8.17 -26.46 -5.59
C PRO A 304 8.25 -27.82 -6.30
N GLU A 305 8.26 -27.81 -7.65
CA GLU A 305 8.55 -29.00 -8.46
C GLU A 305 10.05 -29.36 -8.46
#